data_AF-A0A960BZV2-F1
#
_entry.id   AF-A0A960BZV2-F1
#
_cell.length_a   1.000
_cell.length_b   1.000
_cell.length_c   1.000
_cell.angle_alpha   90.00
_cell.angle_beta   90.00
_cell.angle_gamma   90.00
#
_symmetry.space_group_name_H-M   'P 1'
#
loop_
_entity.id
_entity.type
_entity.pdbx_description
1 polymer ?
#
loop_
_entity_poly.entity_id
_entity_poly.type
_entity_poly.pdbx_seq_one_letter_code
_entity_poly.pdbx_strand_id
1 'polypeptide(L)' 'MSRTSDTTRAGRQARIVAIVSTCPVHSQSELAALLADEGIEVTQATLSRDLEELGAVKLRGADGGGGTYVVPEDGSP' A
#
# COMPACT_ATOMS: atom_id res chain seq x y z
N MET A 1 15.37 9.63 -14.93
CA MET A 1 14.60 9.01 -16.02
C MET A 1 14.14 7.67 -15.49
N SER A 2 13.04 7.59 -14.77
CA SER A 2 11.70 7.34 -15.32
C SER A 2 10.67 7.91 -14.33
N ARG A 3 9.91 8.94 -14.71
CA ARG A 3 8.84 9.52 -13.86
C ARG A 3 7.44 9.10 -14.31
N THR A 4 7.36 8.34 -15.41
CA THR A 4 6.10 8.00 -16.07
C THR A 4 5.59 6.61 -15.75
N SER A 5 6.46 5.69 -15.29
CA SER A 5 6.04 4.31 -14.97
C SER A 5 5.44 4.20 -13.56
N ASP A 6 5.94 4.98 -12.60
CA ASP A 6 5.52 4.96 -11.19
C ASP A 6 4.17 5.63 -10.95
N THR A 7 3.71 6.49 -11.86
CA THR A 7 2.37 7.11 -11.80
C THR A 7 1.28 6.23 -12.42
N THR A 8 1.65 5.18 -13.17
CA THR A 8 0.66 4.22 -13.68
C THR A 8 0.03 3.45 -12.51
N ARG A 9 -1.21 2.98 -12.69
CA ARG A 9 -1.88 2.13 -11.69
C ARG A 9 -1.02 0.91 -11.32
N ALA A 10 -0.51 0.19 -12.32
CA ALA A 10 0.30 -1.00 -12.08
C ALA A 10 1.62 -0.68 -11.35
N GLY A 11 2.32 0.39 -11.76
CA GLY A 11 3.55 0.83 -11.09
C GLY A 11 3.29 1.21 -9.63
N ARG A 12 2.26 2.01 -9.39
CA ARG A 12 1.86 2.38 -8.02
C ARG A 12 1.47 1.17 -7.18
N GLN A 13 0.70 0.22 -7.74
CA GLN A 13 0.32 -1.00 -7.04
C GLN A 13 1.53 -1.86 -6.67
N ALA A 14 2.51 -2.00 -7.57
CA ALA A 14 3.77 -2.66 -7.26
C ALA A 14 4.54 -1.97 -6.13
N ARG A 15 4.53 -0.63 -6.08
CA ARG A 15 5.14 0.13 -4.97
C ARG A 15 4.38 -0.04 -3.65
N ILE A 16 3.04 -0.05 -3.67
CA ILE A 16 2.22 -0.32 -2.48
C ILE A 16 2.60 -1.67 -1.87
N VAL A 17 2.67 -2.73 -2.69
CA VAL A 17 3.09 -4.07 -2.24
C VAL A 17 4.48 -4.02 -1.62
N ALA A 18 5.46 -3.42 -2.30
CA ALA A 18 6.82 -3.31 -1.79
C ALA A 18 6.89 -2.59 -0.43
N ILE A 19 6.14 -1.50 -0.24
CA ILE A 19 6.13 -0.75 1.01
C ILE A 19 5.54 -1.61 2.15
N VAL A 20 4.34 -2.16 1.98
CA VAL A 20 3.67 -2.91 3.05
C VAL A 20 4.36 -4.22 3.39
N SER A 21 5.19 -4.76 2.49
CA SER A 21 6.04 -5.94 2.74
C SER A 21 7.36 -5.62 3.44
N THR A 22 7.81 -4.36 3.45
CA THR A 22 9.11 -3.96 4.01
C THR A 22 9.00 -3.23 5.34
N CYS A 23 7.88 -2.58 5.62
CA CYS A 23 7.63 -1.92 6.89
C CYS A 23 6.15 -2.00 7.31
N PRO A 24 5.84 -1.90 8.61
CA PRO A 24 4.46 -1.84 9.05
C PRO A 24 3.83 -0.51 8.66
N VAL A 25 2.74 -0.58 7.89
CA VAL A 25 1.89 0.55 7.53
C VAL A 25 0.54 0.44 8.23
N HIS A 26 0.24 1.40 9.10
CA HIS A 26 -0.94 1.41 9.96
C HIS A 26 -2.12 2.18 9.37
N SER A 27 -1.93 3.04 8.38
CA SER A 27 -3.01 3.86 7.79
C SER A 27 -2.80 4.18 6.31
N GLN A 28 -3.90 4.48 5.59
CA GLN A 28 -3.82 4.96 4.21
C GLN A 28 -3.08 6.31 4.11
N SER A 29 -3.26 7.21 5.09
CA SER A 29 -2.53 8.49 5.13
C SER A 29 -1.02 8.30 5.28
N GLU A 30 -0.60 7.29 6.05
CA GLU A 30 0.80 6.92 6.20
C GLU A 30 1.37 6.35 4.91
N LEU A 31 0.64 5.42 4.27
CA LEU A 31 1.03 4.87 2.98
C LEU A 31 1.13 5.95 1.88
N ALA A 32 0.21 6.91 1.88
CA ALA A 32 0.26 8.05 0.97
C ALA A 32 1.49 8.93 1.20
N ALA A 33 1.91 9.14 2.46
CA ALA A 33 3.13 9.87 2.78
C ALA A 33 4.39 9.11 2.31
N LEU A 34 4.44 7.79 2.49
CA LEU A 34 5.54 6.96 2.01
C LEU A 34 5.65 6.96 0.48
N LEU A 35 4.51 6.87 -0.22
CA LEU A 35 4.48 6.98 -1.69
C LEU A 35 4.90 8.38 -2.16
N ALA A 36 4.49 9.43 -1.46
CA ALA A 36 4.87 10.81 -1.79
C ALA A 36 6.38 11.07 -1.62
N ASP A 37 7.03 10.44 -0.63
CA ASP A 37 8.49 10.48 -0.46
C ASP A 37 9.23 9.90 -1.68
N GLU A 38 8.61 8.91 -2.35
CA GLU A 38 9.09 8.33 -3.60
C GLU A 38 8.62 9.09 -4.86
N GLY A 39 7.90 10.21 -4.70
CA GLY A 39 7.39 11.03 -5.79
C GLY A 39 6.07 10.53 -6.42
N ILE A 40 5.34 9.64 -5.75
CA ILE A 40 4.05 9.10 -6.18
C ILE A 40 2.93 9.74 -5.35
N GLU A 41 2.38 10.84 -5.86
CA GLU A 41 1.26 11.53 -5.20
C GLU A 41 -0.07 10.82 -5.49
N VAL A 42 -0.82 10.50 -4.43
CA VAL A 42 -2.16 9.90 -4.54
C VAL A 42 -3.15 10.46 -3.55
N THR A 43 -4.43 10.39 -3.92
CA THR A 43 -5.54 10.64 -3.00
C THR A 43 -5.83 9.40 -2.16
N GLN A 44 -6.48 9.61 -1.03
CA GLN A 44 -7.00 8.53 -0.19
C GLN A 44 -7.97 7.61 -0.97
N ALA A 45 -8.80 8.17 -1.86
CA ALA A 45 -9.74 7.40 -2.68
C ALA A 45 -9.02 6.50 -3.70
N THR A 46 -7.95 7.01 -4.32
CA THR A 46 -7.08 6.21 -5.22
C THR A 46 -6.45 5.06 -4.45
N LEU A 47 -5.85 5.37 -3.30
CA LEU A 47 -5.15 4.39 -2.50
C LEU A 47 -6.08 3.32 -1.92
N SER A 48 -7.28 3.70 -1.50
CA SER A 48 -8.30 2.76 -1.03
C SER A 48 -8.69 1.77 -2.12
N ARG A 49 -8.83 2.23 -3.37
CA ARG A 49 -9.11 1.36 -4.52
C ARG A 49 -7.96 0.43 -4.82
N ASP A 50 -6.72 0.92 -4.83
CA ASP A 50 -5.57 0.06 -5.08
C ASP A 50 -5.41 -1.03 -4.02
N LEU A 51 -5.59 -0.68 -2.74
CA LEU A 51 -5.56 -1.66 -1.64
C LEU A 51 -6.67 -2.72 -1.79
N GLU A 52 -7.87 -2.32 -2.19
CA GLU A 52 -8.97 -3.26 -2.46
C GLU A 52 -8.65 -4.19 -3.64
N GLU A 53 -8.14 -3.64 -4.75
CA GLU A 53 -7.77 -4.40 -5.94
C GLU A 53 -6.58 -5.34 -5.72
N LEU A 54 -5.67 -4.96 -4.82
CA LEU A 54 -4.56 -5.80 -4.37
C LEU A 54 -4.99 -6.87 -3.35
N GLY A 55 -6.25 -6.85 -2.87
CA GLY A 55 -6.68 -7.74 -1.79
C GLY A 55 -5.97 -7.47 -0.46
N ALA A 56 -5.50 -6.25 -0.24
CA ALA A 56 -4.79 -5.87 0.98
C ALA A 56 -5.72 -5.97 2.20
N VAL A 57 -5.28 -6.67 3.24
CA VAL A 57 -6.02 -6.81 4.49
C VAL A 57 -5.29 -6.11 5.63
N LYS A 58 -6.05 -5.61 6.61
CA LYS A 58 -5.48 -4.98 7.81
C LYS A 58 -5.43 -6.01 8.94
N LEU A 59 -4.26 -6.57 9.19
CA LEU A 59 -4.06 -7.52 10.30
C LEU A 59 -4.11 -6.75 11.61
N ARG A 60 -4.90 -7.23 12.57
CA ARG A 60 -4.95 -6.63 13.91
C ARG A 60 -3.63 -6.92 14.63
N GLY A 61 -3.09 -5.92 15.34
CA GLY A 61 -1.99 -6.15 16.25
C GLY A 61 -2.41 -7.08 17.39
N ALA A 62 -1.47 -7.86 17.91
CA ALA A 62 -1.67 -8.51 19.20
C ALA A 62 -2.10 -7.45 20.23
N ASP A 63 -3.05 -7.80 21.10
CA ASP A 63 -3.61 -6.92 22.14
C ASP A 63 -4.55 -5.79 21.67
N GLY A 64 -5.10 -5.87 20.46
CA GLY A 64 -6.09 -4.89 19.98
C GLY A 64 -5.47 -3.56 19.51
N GLY A 65 -4.15 -3.54 19.33
CA GLY A 65 -3.42 -2.42 18.76
C GLY A 65 -3.76 -2.14 17.29
N GLY A 66 -3.32 -0.97 16.81
CA GLY A 66 -3.55 -0.50 15.45
C GLY A 66 -2.99 -1.47 14.41
N GLY A 67 -3.88 -2.04 13.59
CA GLY A 67 -3.51 -3.04 12.60
C GLY A 67 -2.65 -2.52 11.46
N THR A 68 -2.00 -3.43 10.75
CA THR A 68 -1.06 -3.16 9.65
C THR A 68 -1.58 -3.74 8.34
N TYR A 69 -1.40 -3.03 7.23
CA TYR A 69 -1.73 -3.55 5.91
C TYR A 69 -0.75 -4.65 5.49
N VAL A 70 -1.28 -5.72 4.92
CA VAL A 70 -0.52 -6.77 4.23
C VAL A 70 -1.23 -7.10 2.92
N VAL A 71 -0.47 -7.43 1.89
CA VAL A 71 -1.00 -7.99 0.64
C VAL A 71 -0.64 -9.48 0.63
N PRO A 72 -1.62 -10.40 0.64
CA PRO A 72 -1.33 -11.82 0.52
C PRO A 72 -0.75 -12.10 -0.87
N GLU A 73 0.40 -12.77 -0.94
CA GLU A 73 0.92 -13.24 -2.23
C GLU A 73 -0.05 -14.30 -2.78
N ASP A 74 -0.47 -14.14 -4.04
CA ASP A 74 -1.45 -14.97 -4.75
C ASP A 74 -1.55 -16.41 -4.21
N GLY A 75 -2.61 -16.69 -3.45
CA GLY A 75 -3.11 -18.05 -3.23
C GLY A 75 -2.62 -18.84 -2.01
N SER A 76 -2.44 -18.23 -0.83
CA SER A 76 -2.50 -19.03 0.42
C SER A 76 -3.85 -18.87 1.12
N PRO A 77 -4.60 -19.98 1.33
CA PRO A 77 -5.95 -19.98 1.92
C PRO A 77 -5.97 -19.56 3.40
#